data_AF-A0A4Q5REX4-F1
#
_entry.id   AF-A0A4Q5REX4-F1
#
_cell.length_a   1.000
_cell.length_b   1.000
_cell.length_c   1.000
_cell.angle_alpha   90.00
_cell.angle_beta   90.00
_cell.angle_gamma   90.00
#
_symmetry.space_group_name_H-M   'P 1'
#
loop_
_entity.id
_entity.type
_entity.pdbx_description
1 polymer ?
#
loop_
_entity_poly.entity_id
_entity_poly.type
_entity_poly.pdbx_seq_one_letter_code
_entity_poly.pdbx_strand_id
1 'polypeptide(L)'
;VQPLHVDVNLVDGNKLDVEAFKKWKPEFADAEFIYEDGSFSLSCSPGDSPEYICGAEVEKMSKSKFNTVNPDQLCEKYGADTFRMYEMFLGPVEMSKPWDTKGIEGVHRFLKKLWRLFYDEAKGQIWKDETPTAAELKVLHRTIKKIEEDTERFSFNTAVSAFMVCVNELHELKSHKKAILADLLVLLTPYAPHVSEELWQLLGNENILDAPYPVFDPKNIVESAKEYPVSINGKVRTNINIALDASQNDVEEIVLKNDVVNKWLEGKPHKKIIYVKNKMINVVV
;
A
#
# COMPACT_ATOMS: atom_id res chain seq x y z
N VAL A 1 -40.05 -8.20 16.91
CA VAL A 1 -39.24 -8.83 15.85
C VAL A 1 -38.01 -9.40 16.53
N GLN A 2 -37.75 -10.70 16.40
CA GLN A 2 -36.52 -11.31 16.93
C GLN A 2 -35.46 -11.27 15.81
N PRO A 3 -34.27 -10.71 16.05
CA PRO A 3 -33.22 -10.70 15.03
C PRO A 3 -32.75 -12.12 14.73
N LEU A 4 -32.57 -12.42 13.44
CA LEU A 4 -32.05 -13.69 12.95
C LEU A 4 -30.67 -13.44 12.34
N HIS A 5 -29.68 -14.22 12.74
CA HIS A 5 -28.38 -14.23 12.07
C HIS A 5 -28.43 -15.11 10.82
N VAL A 6 -27.85 -14.61 9.74
CA VAL A 6 -27.69 -15.32 8.48
C VAL A 6 -26.21 -15.59 8.23
N ASP A 7 -25.92 -16.68 7.52
CA ASP A 7 -24.55 -16.96 7.07
C ASP A 7 -24.04 -15.82 6.19
N VAL A 8 -22.89 -15.25 6.57
CA VAL A 8 -22.29 -14.11 5.87
C VAL A 8 -21.97 -14.43 4.41
N ASN A 9 -21.79 -15.71 4.06
CA ASN A 9 -21.55 -16.15 2.68
C ASN A 9 -22.80 -16.06 1.80
N LEU A 10 -23.99 -15.83 2.37
CA LEU A 10 -25.25 -15.63 1.67
C LEU A 10 -25.57 -14.15 1.44
N VAL A 11 -24.67 -13.24 1.84
CA VAL A 11 -24.88 -11.80 1.80
C VAL A 11 -23.76 -11.13 0.99
N ASP A 12 -24.13 -10.36 -0.03
CA ASP A 12 -23.20 -9.50 -0.78
C ASP A 12 -23.38 -8.04 -0.36
N GLY A 13 -22.39 -7.50 0.35
CA GLY A 13 -22.55 -6.22 1.05
C GLY A 13 -23.60 -6.35 2.16
N ASN A 14 -24.79 -5.80 1.92
CA ASN A 14 -25.95 -6.00 2.80
C ASN A 14 -27.11 -6.71 2.09
N LYS A 15 -26.93 -7.11 0.83
CA LYS A 15 -27.99 -7.75 0.03
C LYS A 15 -27.99 -9.25 0.29
N LEU A 16 -29.12 -9.78 0.74
CA LEU A 16 -29.31 -11.22 0.94
C LEU A 16 -29.56 -11.94 -0.38
N ASP A 17 -28.87 -13.05 -0.61
CA ASP A 17 -29.27 -14.06 -1.59
C ASP A 17 -30.43 -14.88 -1.01
N VAL A 18 -31.65 -14.45 -1.34
CA VAL A 18 -32.90 -15.06 -0.84
C VAL A 18 -33.06 -16.49 -1.32
N GLU A 19 -32.63 -16.82 -2.54
CA GLU A 19 -32.74 -18.19 -3.06
C GLU A 19 -31.79 -19.14 -2.32
N ALA A 20 -30.56 -18.69 -2.06
CA ALA A 20 -29.60 -19.46 -1.29
C ALA A 20 -30.03 -19.58 0.18
N PHE A 21 -30.62 -18.53 0.76
CA PHE A 21 -31.16 -18.56 2.12
C PHE A 21 -32.26 -19.60 2.30
N LYS A 22 -33.24 -19.68 1.38
CA LYS A 22 -34.31 -20.70 1.44
C LYS A 22 -33.77 -22.13 1.38
N LYS A 23 -32.65 -22.33 0.69
CA LYS A 23 -31.96 -23.63 0.58
C LYS A 23 -31.04 -23.92 1.77
N TRP A 24 -30.76 -22.92 2.61
CA TRP A 24 -29.77 -23.03 3.68
C TRP A 24 -30.19 -23.96 4.80
N LYS A 25 -31.44 -23.87 5.27
CA LYS A 25 -32.01 -24.75 6.29
C LYS A 25 -33.43 -25.18 5.94
N PRO A 26 -33.84 -26.42 6.27
CA PRO A 26 -35.17 -26.93 5.96
C PRO A 26 -36.31 -26.05 6.51
N GLU A 27 -36.11 -25.45 7.69
CA GLU A 27 -37.09 -24.57 8.33
C GLU A 27 -37.34 -23.24 7.58
N PHE A 28 -36.47 -22.87 6.64
CA PHE A 28 -36.58 -21.65 5.83
C PHE A 28 -37.02 -21.90 4.38
N ALA A 29 -37.29 -23.16 4.00
CA ALA A 29 -37.64 -23.51 2.62
C ALA A 29 -38.85 -22.72 2.09
N ASP A 30 -39.86 -22.54 2.95
CA ASP A 30 -41.11 -21.85 2.64
C ASP A 30 -41.13 -20.40 3.16
N ALA A 31 -39.96 -19.81 3.48
CA ALA A 31 -39.90 -18.45 4.01
C ALA A 31 -40.44 -17.41 3.01
N GLU A 32 -41.20 -16.42 3.51
CA GLU A 32 -41.68 -15.27 2.74
C GLU A 32 -40.90 -14.02 3.12
N PHE A 33 -40.63 -13.16 2.14
CA PHE A 33 -39.82 -11.95 2.30
C PHE A 33 -40.64 -10.73 1.94
N ILE A 34 -40.47 -9.66 2.72
CA ILE A 34 -40.92 -8.31 2.37
C ILE A 34 -39.68 -7.57 1.91
N TYR A 35 -39.64 -7.20 0.64
CA TYR A 35 -38.49 -6.52 0.04
C TYR A 35 -38.54 -5.01 0.30
N GLU A 36 -37.45 -4.29 0.03
CA GLU A 36 -37.34 -2.84 0.27
C GLU A 36 -38.39 -2.00 -0.48
N ASP A 37 -38.88 -2.49 -1.63
CA ASP A 37 -39.93 -1.84 -2.41
C ASP A 37 -41.36 -2.16 -1.91
N GLY A 38 -41.48 -2.95 -0.83
CA GLY A 38 -42.74 -3.40 -0.27
C GLY A 38 -43.38 -4.59 -1.00
N SER A 39 -42.72 -5.15 -2.02
CA SER A 39 -43.19 -6.36 -2.70
C SER A 39 -42.98 -7.62 -1.86
N PHE A 40 -43.68 -8.70 -2.24
CA PHE A 40 -43.58 -10.02 -1.59
C PHE A 40 -42.96 -11.10 -2.51
N SER A 41 -42.61 -10.74 -3.74
CA SER A 41 -42.11 -11.67 -4.77
C SER A 41 -40.97 -11.05 -5.56
N LEU A 42 -39.96 -11.85 -5.90
CA LEU A 42 -38.92 -11.44 -6.85
C LEU A 42 -39.57 -11.05 -8.18
N SER A 43 -39.27 -9.85 -8.68
CA SER A 43 -39.65 -9.44 -10.03
C SER A 43 -38.76 -10.15 -11.06
N CYS A 44 -39.35 -10.64 -12.14
CA CYS A 44 -38.61 -11.29 -13.24
C CYS A 44 -38.07 -10.28 -14.28
N SER A 45 -38.19 -8.98 -14.02
CA SER A 45 -37.82 -7.92 -14.96
C SER A 45 -36.36 -7.51 -14.79
N PRO A 46 -35.53 -7.51 -15.85
CA PRO A 46 -34.14 -7.08 -15.75
C PRO A 46 -34.05 -5.58 -15.40
N GLY A 47 -33.44 -5.25 -14.27
CA GLY A 47 -33.10 -3.87 -13.87
C GLY A 47 -33.73 -3.37 -12.57
N ASP A 48 -34.81 -4.00 -12.10
CA ASP A 48 -35.53 -3.65 -10.86
C ASP A 48 -35.91 -4.93 -10.09
N SER A 49 -34.91 -5.74 -9.73
CA SER A 49 -35.14 -6.90 -8.87
C SER A 49 -35.27 -6.42 -7.42
N PRO A 50 -36.38 -6.70 -6.73
CA PRO A 50 -36.59 -6.27 -5.36
C PRO A 50 -35.54 -6.92 -4.44
N GLU A 51 -34.94 -6.11 -3.56
CA GLU A 51 -33.82 -6.52 -2.70
C GLU A 51 -34.29 -6.69 -1.26
N TYR A 52 -33.66 -7.62 -0.54
CA TYR A 52 -33.81 -7.74 0.90
C TYR A 52 -32.48 -7.32 1.55
N ILE A 53 -32.51 -6.25 2.34
CA ILE A 53 -31.31 -5.67 2.94
C ILE A 53 -31.18 -6.13 4.39
N CYS A 54 -30.10 -6.85 4.68
CA CYS A 54 -29.73 -7.24 6.02
C CYS A 54 -29.24 -6.03 6.84
N GLY A 55 -29.53 -6.04 8.13
CA GLY A 55 -28.81 -5.21 9.09
C GLY A 55 -27.36 -5.69 9.24
N ALA A 56 -26.45 -4.76 9.53
CA ALA A 56 -25.03 -5.05 9.76
C ALA A 56 -24.65 -4.75 11.21
N GLU A 57 -23.86 -5.63 11.81
CA GLU A 57 -23.31 -5.46 13.16
C GLU A 57 -21.86 -5.96 13.19
N VAL A 58 -20.98 -5.21 13.87
CA VAL A 58 -19.58 -5.61 14.06
C VAL A 58 -19.47 -6.40 15.36
N GLU A 59 -19.29 -7.71 15.25
CA GLU A 59 -19.21 -8.61 16.39
C GLU A 59 -18.07 -9.61 16.28
N LYS A 60 -17.76 -10.29 17.39
CA LYS A 60 -16.83 -11.42 17.41
C LYS A 60 -17.30 -12.53 16.45
N MET A 61 -16.38 -13.01 15.61
CA MET A 61 -16.63 -14.18 14.75
C MET A 61 -16.91 -15.44 15.58
N SER A 62 -18.01 -16.13 15.30
CA SER A 62 -18.39 -17.38 15.96
C SER A 62 -19.31 -18.23 15.10
N LYS A 63 -19.26 -19.55 15.28
CA LYS A 63 -20.12 -20.51 14.57
C LYS A 63 -21.61 -20.27 14.83
N SER A 64 -21.98 -19.90 16.06
CA SER A 64 -23.38 -19.64 16.44
C SER A 64 -23.98 -18.40 15.77
N LYS A 65 -23.15 -17.47 15.29
CA LYS A 65 -23.57 -16.24 14.61
C LYS A 65 -23.46 -16.32 13.09
N PHE A 66 -22.98 -17.44 12.55
CA PHE A 66 -22.79 -17.68 11.11
C PHE A 66 -21.95 -16.61 10.39
N ASN A 67 -21.11 -15.88 11.14
CA ASN A 67 -20.24 -14.81 10.63
C ASN A 67 -18.76 -15.24 10.56
N THR A 68 -18.49 -16.55 10.52
CA THR A 68 -17.13 -17.07 10.39
C THR A 68 -16.77 -17.19 8.91
N VAL A 69 -15.70 -16.54 8.50
CA VAL A 69 -15.18 -16.65 7.13
C VAL A 69 -14.19 -17.80 7.05
N ASN A 70 -14.33 -18.66 6.03
CA ASN A 70 -13.43 -19.78 5.83
C ASN A 70 -12.13 -19.29 5.14
N PRO A 71 -10.95 -19.42 5.77
CA PRO A 71 -9.68 -19.02 5.16
C PRO A 71 -9.36 -19.82 3.88
N ASP A 72 -9.80 -21.06 3.76
CA ASP A 72 -9.50 -21.91 2.60
C ASP A 72 -10.04 -21.30 1.30
N GLN A 73 -11.26 -20.75 1.33
CA GLN A 73 -11.86 -20.09 0.16
C GLN A 73 -11.08 -18.84 -0.27
N LEU A 74 -10.51 -18.10 0.69
CA LEU A 74 -9.68 -16.93 0.40
C LEU A 74 -8.33 -17.34 -0.16
N CYS A 75 -7.72 -18.38 0.40
CA CYS A 75 -6.48 -18.96 -0.09
C CYS A 75 -6.63 -19.53 -1.50
N GLU A 76 -7.72 -20.23 -1.81
CA GLU A 76 -8.02 -20.73 -3.16
C GLU A 76 -8.19 -19.60 -4.17
N LYS A 77 -8.89 -18.52 -3.79
CA LYS A 77 -9.19 -17.40 -4.69
C LYS A 77 -8.01 -16.45 -4.89
N TYR A 78 -7.24 -16.17 -3.84
CA TYR A 78 -6.22 -15.10 -3.85
C TYR A 78 -4.79 -15.60 -3.56
N GLY A 79 -4.62 -16.82 -3.08
CA GLY A 79 -3.35 -17.38 -2.62
C GLY A 79 -3.05 -17.07 -1.15
N ALA A 80 -2.29 -17.96 -0.50
CA ALA A 80 -1.95 -17.89 0.92
C ALA A 80 -1.19 -16.61 1.30
N ASP A 81 -0.27 -16.14 0.46
CA ASP A 81 0.49 -14.91 0.72
C ASP A 81 -0.39 -13.66 0.71
N THR A 82 -1.35 -13.59 -0.21
CA THR A 82 -2.32 -12.49 -0.21
C THR A 82 -3.10 -12.48 1.10
N PHE A 83 -3.57 -13.65 1.55
CA PHE A 83 -4.35 -13.77 2.77
C PHE A 83 -3.52 -13.38 4.02
N ARG A 84 -2.31 -13.92 4.17
CA ARG A 84 -1.39 -13.60 5.28
C ARG A 84 -1.08 -12.11 5.35
N MET A 85 -0.67 -11.51 4.22
CA MET A 85 -0.35 -10.09 4.17
C MET A 85 -1.59 -9.24 4.43
N TYR A 86 -2.78 -9.69 4.01
CA TYR A 86 -4.02 -8.98 4.30
C TYR A 86 -4.35 -8.95 5.79
N GLU A 87 -4.25 -10.08 6.47
CA GLU A 87 -4.44 -10.16 7.93
C GLU A 87 -3.47 -9.22 8.67
N MET A 88 -2.20 -9.20 8.25
CA MET A 88 -1.19 -8.30 8.79
C MET A 88 -1.46 -6.81 8.48
N PHE A 89 -2.14 -6.51 7.37
CA PHE A 89 -2.41 -5.15 6.90
C PHE A 89 -3.64 -4.50 7.52
N LEU A 90 -4.60 -5.29 8.00
CA LEU A 90 -5.88 -4.82 8.57
C LEU A 90 -5.74 -3.76 9.67
N GLY A 91 -4.64 -3.78 10.42
CA GLY A 91 -4.34 -2.78 11.45
C GLY A 91 -3.34 -3.29 12.48
N PRO A 92 -3.04 -2.50 13.52
CA PRO A 92 -2.07 -2.87 14.56
C PRO A 92 -2.43 -4.20 15.23
N VAL A 93 -1.50 -5.14 15.36
CA VAL A 93 -1.78 -6.54 15.75
C VAL A 93 -2.63 -6.67 17.01
N GLU A 94 -2.43 -5.79 17.99
CA GLU A 94 -3.09 -5.82 19.31
C GLU A 94 -4.55 -5.38 19.30
N MET A 95 -5.00 -4.67 18.25
CA MET A 95 -6.36 -4.16 18.17
C MET A 95 -7.32 -5.18 17.56
N SER A 96 -8.59 -5.14 17.95
CA SER A 96 -9.64 -5.83 17.18
C SER A 96 -9.97 -5.02 15.93
N LYS A 97 -10.16 -5.71 14.79
CA LYS A 97 -10.53 -5.08 13.52
C LYS A 97 -11.77 -5.77 12.95
N PRO A 98 -12.71 -5.02 12.36
CA PRO A 98 -13.76 -5.63 11.57
C PRO A 98 -13.13 -6.39 10.39
N TRP A 99 -13.65 -7.58 10.11
CA TRP A 99 -13.28 -8.33 8.92
C TRP A 99 -14.02 -7.76 7.71
N ASP A 100 -13.29 -7.34 6.68
CA ASP A 100 -13.85 -6.89 5.41
C ASP A 100 -13.12 -7.63 4.28
N THR A 101 -13.80 -8.37 3.42
CA THR A 101 -13.12 -9.05 2.30
C THR A 101 -12.74 -8.10 1.18
N LYS A 102 -13.30 -6.88 1.10
CA LYS A 102 -13.00 -5.93 0.00
C LYS A 102 -11.56 -5.43 0.03
N GLY A 103 -10.95 -5.35 1.22
CA GLY A 103 -9.56 -4.90 1.39
C GLY A 103 -8.51 -5.85 0.78
N ILE A 104 -8.83 -7.13 0.64
CA ILE A 104 -7.89 -8.17 0.20
C ILE A 104 -7.38 -7.94 -1.24
N GLU A 105 -8.21 -7.33 -2.09
CA GLU A 105 -7.87 -7.05 -3.48
C GLU A 105 -6.72 -6.05 -3.62
N GLY A 106 -6.56 -5.14 -2.65
CA GLY A 106 -5.42 -4.22 -2.60
C GLY A 106 -4.10 -4.98 -2.47
N VAL A 107 -4.04 -5.92 -1.54
CA VAL A 107 -2.87 -6.76 -1.29
C VAL A 107 -2.60 -7.69 -2.48
N HIS A 108 -3.64 -8.27 -3.06
CA HIS A 108 -3.50 -9.13 -4.24
C HIS A 108 -2.91 -8.37 -5.44
N ARG A 109 -3.38 -7.14 -5.68
CA ARG A 109 -2.83 -6.26 -6.73
C ARG A 109 -1.39 -5.85 -6.44
N PHE A 110 -1.05 -5.61 -5.18
CA PHE A 110 0.34 -5.36 -4.77
C PHE A 110 1.26 -6.53 -5.13
N LEU A 111 0.90 -7.77 -4.80
CA LEU A 111 1.71 -8.95 -5.14
C LEU A 111 1.86 -9.13 -6.66
N LYS A 112 0.80 -8.89 -7.44
CA LYS A 112 0.89 -8.83 -8.91
C LYS A 112 1.83 -7.74 -9.40
N LYS A 113 1.83 -6.58 -8.74
CA LYS A 113 2.74 -5.46 -9.08
C LYS A 113 4.19 -5.78 -8.72
N LEU A 114 4.43 -6.44 -7.59
CA LEU A 114 5.75 -6.97 -7.22
C LEU A 114 6.28 -7.91 -8.30
N TRP A 115 5.48 -8.90 -8.71
CA TRP A 115 5.86 -9.85 -9.77
C TRP A 115 6.30 -9.14 -11.07
N ARG A 116 5.61 -8.05 -11.42
CA ARG A 116 5.91 -7.24 -12.61
C ARG A 116 7.24 -6.47 -12.55
N LEU A 117 7.95 -6.45 -11.41
CA LEU A 117 9.34 -5.98 -11.36
C LEU A 117 10.32 -7.01 -11.96
N PHE A 118 9.93 -8.29 -11.98
CA PHE A 118 10.78 -9.40 -12.40
C PHE A 118 10.44 -9.89 -13.80
N TYR A 119 9.14 -9.90 -14.13
CA TYR A 119 8.60 -10.44 -15.38
C TYR A 119 7.59 -9.49 -16.02
N ASP A 120 7.73 -9.31 -17.32
CA ASP A 120 6.73 -8.69 -18.18
C ASP A 120 5.87 -9.78 -18.84
N GLU A 121 4.58 -9.50 -19.01
CA GLU A 121 3.61 -10.46 -19.53
C GLU A 121 3.88 -10.87 -20.99
N ALA A 122 4.44 -9.96 -21.81
CA ALA A 122 4.74 -10.23 -23.21
C ALA A 122 6.20 -10.63 -23.45
N LYS A 123 7.14 -10.06 -22.67
CA LYS A 123 8.58 -10.26 -22.87
C LYS A 123 9.18 -11.36 -21.99
N GLY A 124 8.46 -11.83 -20.98
CA GLY A 124 8.98 -12.77 -20.00
C GLY A 124 9.94 -12.08 -19.02
N GLN A 125 11.07 -12.69 -18.72
CA GLN A 125 12.04 -12.17 -17.76
C GLN A 125 12.55 -10.77 -18.15
N ILE A 126 12.47 -9.82 -17.22
CA ILE A 126 13.00 -8.45 -17.40
C ILE A 126 14.05 -8.06 -16.36
N TRP A 127 14.23 -8.86 -15.31
CA TRP A 127 15.29 -8.62 -14.34
C TRP A 127 16.68 -8.75 -14.97
N LYS A 128 17.63 -7.97 -14.45
CA LYS A 128 18.98 -7.82 -14.99
C LYS A 128 20.05 -7.89 -13.92
N ASP A 129 21.19 -8.46 -14.26
CA ASP A 129 22.39 -8.44 -13.44
C ASP A 129 23.21 -7.17 -13.74
N GLU A 130 22.77 -6.06 -13.16
CA GLU A 130 23.38 -4.73 -13.32
C GLU A 130 23.60 -4.09 -11.94
N THR A 131 24.59 -3.19 -11.85
CA THR A 131 24.90 -2.47 -10.61
C THR A 131 23.76 -1.53 -10.20
N PRO A 132 23.29 -1.58 -8.94
CA PRO A 132 22.30 -0.65 -8.42
C PRO A 132 22.69 0.82 -8.55
N THR A 133 21.71 1.67 -8.87
CA THR A 133 21.86 3.12 -8.82
C THR A 133 21.67 3.64 -7.40
N ALA A 134 22.20 4.83 -7.12
CA ALA A 134 22.01 5.50 -5.82
C ALA A 134 20.52 5.72 -5.47
N ALA A 135 19.66 5.99 -6.47
CA ALA A 135 18.23 6.16 -6.26
C ALA A 135 17.56 4.86 -5.80
N GLU A 136 17.90 3.73 -6.43
CA GLU A 136 17.35 2.42 -6.04
C GLU A 136 17.86 1.97 -4.67
N LEU A 137 19.15 2.20 -4.38
CA LEU A 137 19.73 1.93 -3.06
C LEU A 137 19.06 2.78 -1.97
N LYS A 138 18.74 4.05 -2.24
CA LYS A 138 18.01 4.91 -1.31
C LYS A 138 16.64 4.33 -0.97
N VAL A 139 15.89 3.87 -1.97
CA VAL A 139 14.58 3.22 -1.78
C VAL A 139 14.72 1.95 -0.95
N LEU A 140 15.66 1.07 -1.33
CA LEU A 140 15.90 -0.20 -0.65
C LEU A 140 16.32 0.01 0.81
N HIS A 141 17.34 0.84 1.09
CA HIS A 141 17.82 1.03 2.47
C HIS A 141 16.84 1.75 3.38
N ARG A 142 16.02 2.67 2.84
CA ARG A 142 14.90 3.24 3.59
C ARG A 142 13.87 2.15 3.94
N THR A 143 13.65 1.20 3.04
CA THR A 143 12.76 0.05 3.26
C THR A 143 13.34 -0.91 4.29
N ILE A 144 14.61 -1.33 4.17
CA ILE A 144 15.31 -2.20 5.14
C ILE A 144 15.12 -1.67 6.56
N LYS A 145 15.51 -0.40 6.78
CA LYS A 145 15.36 0.24 8.10
C LYS A 145 13.93 0.20 8.62
N LYS A 146 12.95 0.55 7.78
CA LYS A 146 11.55 0.60 8.19
C LYS A 146 11.00 -0.78 8.53
N ILE A 147 11.34 -1.80 7.75
CA ILE A 147 10.88 -3.17 7.96
C ILE A 147 11.52 -3.76 9.22
N GLU A 148 12.82 -3.53 9.46
CA GLU A 148 13.49 -3.94 10.69
C GLU A 148 12.78 -3.35 11.93
N GLU A 149 12.61 -2.02 11.95
CA GLU A 149 11.97 -1.31 13.07
C GLU A 149 10.51 -1.75 13.29
N ASP A 150 9.74 -1.93 12.21
CA ASP A 150 8.33 -2.33 12.30
C ASP A 150 8.16 -3.78 12.72
N THR A 151 9.00 -4.68 12.19
CA THR A 151 8.94 -6.12 12.53
C THR A 151 9.26 -6.31 14.00
N GLU A 152 10.29 -5.65 14.50
CA GLU A 152 10.70 -5.72 15.92
C GLU A 152 9.60 -5.22 16.87
N ARG A 153 8.78 -4.27 16.41
CA ARG A 153 7.67 -3.68 17.19
C ARG A 153 6.30 -4.23 16.81
N PHE A 154 6.24 -5.35 16.07
CA PHE A 154 4.99 -5.98 15.62
C PHE A 154 4.02 -5.04 14.88
N SER A 155 4.56 -4.00 14.23
CA SER A 155 3.80 -3.02 13.44
C SER A 155 3.63 -3.50 11.98
N PHE A 156 3.07 -4.69 11.81
CA PHE A 156 3.02 -5.36 10.50
C PHE A 156 2.21 -4.61 9.46
N ASN A 157 1.17 -3.89 9.87
CA ASN A 157 0.33 -3.11 8.97
C ASN A 157 1.12 -1.96 8.32
N THR A 158 2.01 -1.31 9.06
CA THR A 158 2.88 -0.28 8.51
C THR A 158 4.03 -0.87 7.69
N ALA A 159 4.49 -2.08 8.03
CA ALA A 159 5.49 -2.81 7.24
C ALA A 159 4.94 -3.16 5.85
N VAL A 160 3.72 -3.72 5.77
CA VAL A 160 3.04 -4.00 4.49
C VAL A 160 2.88 -2.72 3.66
N SER A 161 2.50 -1.61 4.31
CA SER A 161 2.43 -0.30 3.65
C SER A 161 3.79 0.15 3.09
N ALA A 162 4.88 -0.07 3.83
CA ALA A 162 6.23 0.27 3.40
C ALA A 162 6.67 -0.55 2.18
N PHE A 163 6.32 -1.85 2.12
CA PHE A 163 6.55 -2.66 0.92
C PHE A 163 5.78 -2.15 -0.30
N MET A 164 4.51 -1.76 -0.13
CA MET A 164 3.71 -1.18 -1.22
C MET A 164 4.36 0.10 -1.76
N VAL A 165 4.83 0.98 -0.88
CA VAL A 165 5.55 2.21 -1.27
C VAL A 165 6.87 1.86 -2.00
N CYS A 166 7.66 0.94 -1.45
CA CYS A 166 8.92 0.48 -2.05
C CYS A 166 8.70 -0.02 -3.48
N VAL A 167 7.75 -0.94 -3.68
CA VAL A 167 7.44 -1.49 -5.01
C VAL A 167 6.94 -0.39 -5.96
N ASN A 168 6.15 0.58 -5.49
CA ASN A 168 5.71 1.69 -6.33
C ASN A 168 6.88 2.54 -6.82
N GLU A 169 7.78 2.94 -5.92
CA GLU A 169 8.96 3.75 -6.27
C GLU A 169 9.94 2.98 -7.17
N LEU A 170 10.14 1.67 -6.93
CA LEU A 170 10.97 0.84 -7.81
C LEU A 170 10.37 0.74 -9.23
N HIS A 171 9.04 0.69 -9.37
CA HIS A 171 8.36 0.78 -10.66
C HIS A 171 8.60 2.13 -11.35
N GLU A 172 8.51 3.24 -10.60
CA GLU A 172 8.78 4.59 -11.12
C GLU A 172 10.23 4.74 -11.59
N LEU A 173 11.17 4.13 -10.88
CA LEU A 173 12.59 4.06 -11.25
C LEU A 173 12.87 3.05 -12.37
N LYS A 174 11.89 2.25 -12.79
CA LYS A 174 12.06 1.11 -13.73
C LYS A 174 13.17 0.18 -13.26
N SER A 175 13.21 -0.08 -11.95
CA SER A 175 14.22 -0.90 -11.32
C SER A 175 13.93 -2.38 -11.55
N HIS A 176 14.85 -3.04 -12.25
CA HIS A 176 14.80 -4.47 -12.53
C HIS A 176 16.09 -5.17 -12.10
N LYS A 177 16.89 -4.55 -11.22
CA LYS A 177 18.23 -5.02 -10.91
C LYS A 177 18.20 -6.14 -9.88
N LYS A 178 18.82 -7.27 -10.20
CA LYS A 178 18.84 -8.49 -9.39
C LYS A 178 19.23 -8.22 -7.94
N ALA A 179 20.26 -7.42 -7.69
CA ALA A 179 20.71 -7.11 -6.33
C ALA A 179 19.64 -6.38 -5.48
N ILE A 180 18.90 -5.43 -6.07
CA ILE A 180 17.83 -4.71 -5.36
C ILE A 180 16.63 -5.63 -5.10
N LEU A 181 16.25 -6.39 -6.13
CA LEU A 181 15.10 -7.26 -6.08
C LEU A 181 15.32 -8.44 -5.13
N ALA A 182 16.52 -9.03 -5.11
CA ALA A 182 16.90 -10.11 -4.20
C ALA A 182 16.74 -9.67 -2.73
N ASP A 183 17.31 -8.54 -2.34
CA ASP A 183 17.21 -8.04 -0.96
C ASP A 183 15.76 -7.73 -0.58
N LEU A 184 14.96 -7.17 -1.50
CA LEU A 184 13.53 -6.95 -1.28
C LEU A 184 12.78 -8.27 -0.98
N LEU A 185 13.09 -9.36 -1.69
CA LEU A 185 12.46 -10.66 -1.45
C LEU A 185 12.81 -11.20 -0.06
N VAL A 186 14.06 -11.07 0.37
CA VAL A 186 14.49 -11.52 1.71
C VAL A 186 13.70 -10.78 2.79
N LEU A 187 13.58 -9.45 2.67
CA LEU A 187 12.75 -8.65 3.59
C LEU A 187 11.28 -9.07 3.60
N LEU A 188 10.72 -9.42 2.42
CA LEU A 188 9.31 -9.78 2.26
C LEU A 188 8.98 -11.20 2.75
N THR A 189 9.98 -12.08 2.84
CA THR A 189 9.81 -13.51 3.16
C THR A 189 8.97 -13.81 4.41
N PRO A 190 9.10 -13.09 5.55
CA PRO A 190 8.24 -13.33 6.71
C PRO A 190 6.74 -13.07 6.45
N TYR A 191 6.43 -12.23 5.46
CA TYR A 191 5.09 -11.76 5.13
C TYR A 191 4.46 -12.60 4.02
N ALA A 192 5.18 -12.78 2.91
CA ALA A 192 4.74 -13.50 1.70
C ALA A 192 5.81 -14.51 1.25
N PRO A 193 6.00 -15.61 1.99
CA PRO A 193 7.10 -16.53 1.76
C PRO A 193 7.04 -17.26 0.42
N HIS A 194 5.85 -17.60 -0.08
CA HIS A 194 5.74 -18.47 -1.28
C HIS A 194 6.13 -17.72 -2.55
N VAL A 195 5.62 -16.50 -2.74
CA VAL A 195 5.99 -15.64 -3.87
C VAL A 195 7.43 -15.16 -3.75
N SER A 196 7.93 -14.96 -2.52
CA SER A 196 9.34 -14.62 -2.31
C SER A 196 10.28 -15.73 -2.74
N GLU A 197 10.02 -16.97 -2.33
CA GLU A 197 10.82 -18.15 -2.71
C GLU A 197 10.76 -18.40 -4.22
N GLU A 198 9.58 -18.34 -4.82
CA GLU A 198 9.41 -18.53 -6.27
C GLU A 198 10.22 -17.49 -7.05
N LEU A 199 10.07 -16.21 -6.72
CA LEU A 199 10.83 -15.13 -7.39
C LEU A 199 12.34 -15.24 -7.11
N TRP A 200 12.73 -15.74 -5.94
CA TRP A 200 14.14 -15.96 -5.59
C TRP A 200 14.79 -17.05 -6.44
N GLN A 201 14.09 -18.17 -6.64
CA GLN A 201 14.51 -19.24 -7.54
C GLN A 201 14.57 -18.74 -8.99
N LEU A 202 13.61 -17.92 -9.40
CA LEU A 202 13.59 -17.28 -10.73
C LEU A 202 14.71 -16.26 -10.95
N LEU A 203 15.33 -15.72 -9.88
CA LEU A 203 16.59 -14.97 -9.97
C LEU A 203 17.82 -15.87 -10.15
N GLY A 204 17.65 -17.19 -10.12
CA GLY A 204 18.71 -18.19 -10.22
C GLY A 204 19.41 -18.51 -8.89
N ASN A 205 18.73 -18.28 -7.76
CA ASN A 205 19.22 -18.65 -6.44
C ASN A 205 18.57 -19.97 -5.98
N GLU A 206 19.12 -20.63 -4.95
CA GLU A 206 18.60 -21.95 -4.52
C GLU A 206 17.45 -21.85 -3.52
N ASN A 207 17.70 -21.37 -2.30
CA ASN A 207 16.73 -21.30 -1.20
C ASN A 207 16.84 -19.94 -0.51
N ILE A 208 15.72 -19.24 -0.32
CA ILE A 208 15.73 -17.91 0.30
C ILE A 208 16.03 -17.96 1.79
N LEU A 209 15.76 -19.09 2.45
CA LEU A 209 15.98 -19.24 3.90
C LEU A 209 17.46 -19.24 4.29
N ASP A 210 18.34 -19.54 3.34
CA ASP A 210 19.80 -19.50 3.53
C ASP A 210 20.38 -18.12 3.18
N ALA A 211 19.55 -17.19 2.67
CA ALA A 211 20.00 -15.86 2.30
C ALA A 211 20.34 -15.02 3.54
N PRO A 212 21.44 -14.24 3.51
CA PRO A 212 21.73 -13.29 4.58
C PRO A 212 20.67 -12.20 4.61
N TYR A 213 20.26 -11.79 5.80
CA TYR A 213 19.33 -10.69 5.96
C TYR A 213 20.00 -9.36 5.50
N PRO A 214 19.35 -8.53 4.66
CA PRO A 214 19.92 -7.28 4.18
C PRO A 214 20.24 -6.30 5.30
N VAL A 215 21.45 -5.74 5.31
CA VAL A 215 21.90 -4.83 6.37
C VAL A 215 21.71 -3.38 5.96
N PHE A 216 21.09 -2.59 6.84
CA PHE A 216 20.93 -1.16 6.63
C PHE A 216 22.29 -0.42 6.59
N ASP A 217 22.53 0.34 5.50
CA ASP A 217 23.63 1.29 5.39
C ASP A 217 23.10 2.74 5.42
N PRO A 218 23.37 3.51 6.49
CA PRO A 218 22.95 4.90 6.62
C PRO A 218 23.36 5.81 5.46
N LYS A 219 24.47 5.51 4.78
CA LYS A 219 25.00 6.35 3.69
C LYS A 219 24.04 6.46 2.51
N ASN A 220 23.25 5.42 2.27
CA ASN A 220 22.30 5.36 1.15
C ASN A 220 21.04 6.21 1.38
N ILE A 221 20.77 6.65 2.61
CA ILE A 221 19.61 7.50 2.92
C ILE A 221 19.99 8.95 3.24
N VAL A 222 21.28 9.30 3.20
CA VAL A 222 21.73 10.68 3.38
C VAL A 222 21.27 11.50 2.17
N GLU A 223 20.44 12.51 2.42
CA GLU A 223 20.08 13.45 1.37
C GLU A 223 21.24 14.42 1.13
N SER A 224 21.70 14.53 -0.11
CA SER A 224 22.71 15.53 -0.47
C SER A 224 22.08 16.90 -0.73
N ALA A 225 20.80 16.94 -1.07
CA ALA A 225 20.04 18.16 -1.34
C ALA A 225 18.59 18.02 -0.88
N LYS A 226 17.97 19.15 -0.56
CA LYS A 226 16.57 19.27 -0.14
C LYS A 226 15.86 20.32 -0.97
N GLU A 227 14.59 20.07 -1.25
CA GLU A 227 13.71 21.03 -1.89
C GLU A 227 13.22 22.08 -0.86
N TYR A 228 13.48 23.36 -1.14
CA TYR A 228 13.06 24.48 -0.31
C TYR A 228 11.95 25.28 -1.01
N PRO A 229 10.81 25.51 -0.35
CA PRO A 229 9.84 26.49 -0.83
C PRO A 229 10.42 27.90 -0.68
N VAL A 230 10.44 28.63 -1.79
CA VAL A 230 10.90 30.02 -1.89
C VAL A 230 9.70 30.95 -1.94
N SER A 231 9.58 31.77 -0.92
CA SER A 231 8.55 32.79 -0.78
C SER A 231 9.08 34.19 -1.09
N ILE A 232 8.21 35.06 -1.59
CA ILE A 232 8.49 36.48 -1.80
C ILE A 232 7.44 37.28 -1.04
N ASN A 233 7.88 38.08 -0.07
CA ASN A 233 7.01 38.76 0.89
C ASN A 233 5.96 37.81 1.51
N GLY A 234 6.39 36.59 1.87
CA GLY A 234 5.56 35.59 2.54
C GLY A 234 4.66 34.73 1.64
N LYS A 235 4.64 34.96 0.31
CA LYS A 235 3.89 34.13 -0.65
C LYS A 235 4.83 33.20 -1.41
N VAL A 236 4.62 31.88 -1.34
CA VAL A 236 5.40 30.87 -2.07
C VAL A 236 5.27 31.09 -3.58
N ARG A 237 6.40 31.11 -4.29
CA ARG A 237 6.47 31.34 -5.75
C ARG A 237 7.10 30.20 -6.53
N THR A 238 8.07 29.52 -5.94
CA THR A 238 8.75 28.37 -6.55
C THR A 238 9.35 27.51 -5.45
N ASN A 239 9.74 26.29 -5.81
CA ASN A 239 10.65 25.49 -5.01
C ASN A 239 12.04 25.46 -5.68
N ILE A 240 13.09 25.32 -4.88
CA ILE A 240 14.48 25.17 -5.38
C ILE A 240 15.18 24.06 -4.59
N ASN A 241 15.91 23.18 -5.29
CA ASN A 241 16.76 22.18 -4.67
C ASN A 241 18.09 22.78 -4.23
N ILE A 242 18.43 22.61 -2.96
CA ILE A 242 19.62 23.18 -2.33
C ILE A 242 20.36 22.09 -1.58
N ALA A 243 21.68 22.04 -1.76
CA ALA A 243 22.54 21.09 -1.06
C ALA A 243 22.44 21.28 0.47
N LEU A 244 22.41 20.18 1.25
CA LEU A 244 22.25 20.27 2.70
C LEU A 244 23.44 20.94 3.43
N ASP A 245 24.60 20.94 2.78
CA ASP A 245 25.85 21.56 3.19
C ASP A 245 26.05 22.97 2.63
N ALA A 246 25.12 23.47 1.79
CA ALA A 246 25.19 24.82 1.23
C ALA A 246 25.26 25.87 2.35
N SER A 247 26.23 26.77 2.24
CA SER A 247 26.33 27.92 3.13
C SER A 247 25.20 28.90 2.87
N GLN A 248 24.95 29.82 3.81
CA GLN A 248 23.93 30.85 3.59
C GLN A 248 24.23 31.69 2.33
N ASN A 249 25.50 31.97 2.05
CA ASN A 249 25.89 32.73 0.86
C ASN A 249 25.57 31.96 -0.43
N ASP A 250 25.83 30.65 -0.46
CA ASP A 250 25.51 29.81 -1.63
C ASP A 250 23.99 29.76 -1.86
N VAL A 251 23.21 29.68 -0.79
CA VAL A 251 21.74 29.72 -0.86
C VAL A 251 21.25 31.03 -1.44
N GLU A 252 21.80 32.16 -0.98
CA GLU A 252 21.44 33.48 -1.49
C GLU A 252 21.76 33.60 -2.99
N GLU A 253 22.93 33.12 -3.43
CA GLU A 253 23.33 33.14 -4.83
C GLU A 253 22.42 32.25 -5.70
N ILE A 254 22.09 31.04 -5.24
CA ILE A 254 21.18 30.11 -5.91
C ILE A 254 19.79 30.74 -6.08
N VAL A 255 19.27 31.37 -5.02
CA VAL A 255 17.94 32.00 -5.02
C VAL A 255 17.89 33.19 -5.97
N LEU A 256 18.93 34.02 -6.00
CA LEU A 256 19.02 35.19 -6.88
C LEU A 256 19.30 34.83 -8.35
N LYS A 257 19.83 33.64 -8.64
CA LYS A 257 19.96 33.11 -10.01
C LYS A 257 18.67 32.50 -10.56
N ASN A 258 17.63 32.34 -9.73
CA ASN A 258 16.39 31.72 -10.16
C ASN A 258 15.50 32.69 -10.95
N ASP A 259 15.12 32.30 -12.18
CA ASP A 259 14.33 33.14 -13.08
C ASP A 259 12.95 33.52 -12.52
N VAL A 260 12.30 32.62 -11.79
CA VAL A 260 10.99 32.89 -11.17
C VAL A 260 11.16 33.93 -10.07
N VAL A 261 12.20 33.81 -9.24
CA VAL A 261 12.50 34.79 -8.19
C VAL A 261 12.77 36.15 -8.82
N ASN A 262 13.63 36.23 -9.83
CA ASN A 262 13.95 37.49 -10.52
C ASN A 262 12.73 38.15 -11.17
N LYS A 263 11.82 37.36 -11.75
CA LYS A 263 10.56 37.86 -12.32
C LYS A 263 9.70 38.58 -11.28
N TRP A 264 9.66 38.07 -10.05
CA TRP A 264 8.88 38.64 -8.96
C TRP A 264 9.62 39.76 -8.19
N LEU A 265 10.94 39.87 -8.35
CA LEU A 265 11.70 41.02 -7.86
C LEU A 265 11.45 42.28 -8.69
N GLU A 266 11.02 42.15 -9.96
CA GLU A 266 10.67 43.27 -10.85
C GLU A 266 11.78 44.35 -10.94
N GLY A 267 13.06 43.94 -10.84
CA GLY A 267 14.21 44.86 -10.84
C GLY A 267 14.40 45.67 -9.56
N LYS A 268 13.58 45.45 -8.51
CA LYS A 268 13.79 46.04 -7.18
C LYS A 268 14.88 45.27 -6.43
N PRO A 269 15.77 45.96 -5.69
CA PRO A 269 16.71 45.27 -4.81
C PRO A 269 15.95 44.57 -3.69
N HIS A 270 16.41 43.37 -3.32
CA HIS A 270 15.91 42.68 -2.13
C HIS A 270 16.46 43.38 -0.87
N LYS A 271 15.66 43.46 0.18
CA LYS A 271 16.08 43.99 1.49
C LYS A 271 16.77 42.94 2.34
N LYS A 272 16.26 41.71 2.32
CA LYS A 272 16.76 40.60 3.14
C LYS A 272 16.33 39.26 2.56
N ILE A 273 17.23 38.29 2.57
CA ILE A 273 16.90 36.88 2.34
C ILE A 273 16.90 36.19 3.71
N ILE A 274 15.82 35.51 4.04
CA ILE A 274 15.66 34.76 5.29
C ILE A 274 15.72 33.29 4.92
N TYR A 275 16.85 32.65 5.23
CA TYR A 275 17.02 31.21 5.09
C TYR A 275 16.80 30.52 6.43
N VAL A 276 15.73 29.73 6.52
CA VAL A 276 15.51 28.86 7.67
C VAL A 276 15.88 27.44 7.25
N LYS A 277 17.08 27.00 7.68
CA LYS A 277 17.61 25.67 7.35
C LYS A 277 16.57 24.59 7.64
N ASN A 278 16.41 23.67 6.69
CA ASN A 278 15.43 22.59 6.68
C ASN A 278 13.94 23.01 6.66
N LYS A 279 13.58 24.29 6.52
CA LYS A 279 12.18 24.76 6.46
C LYS A 279 11.82 25.52 5.19
N MET A 280 12.38 26.71 4.97
CA MET A 280 11.92 27.63 3.93
C MET A 280 12.93 28.72 3.62
N ILE A 281 12.75 29.36 2.47
CA ILE A 281 13.46 30.59 2.10
C ILE A 281 12.42 31.68 1.86
N ASN A 282 12.64 32.88 2.41
CA ASN A 282 11.79 34.04 2.14
C ASN A 282 12.64 35.23 1.70
N VAL A 283 12.33 35.77 0.51
CA VAL A 283 12.93 36.97 -0.04
C VAL A 283 12.03 38.15 0.29
N VAL A 284 12.58 39.13 1.02
CA VAL A 284 11.88 40.37 1.37
C VAL A 284 12.29 41.44 0.37
N VAL A 285 11.30 42.04 -0.29
CA VAL A 285 11.47 43.17 -1.24
C VAL A 285 11.04 44.47 -0.59
#